data_AF-A0A7C4G627-F1
#
_entry.id   AF-A0A7C4G627-F1
#
_cell.length_a   1.000
_cell.length_b   1.000
_cell.length_c   1.000
_cell.angle_alpha   90.00
_cell.angle_beta   90.00
_cell.angle_gamma   90.00
#
_symmetry.space_group_name_H-M   'P 1'
#
loop_
_entity.id
_entity.type
_entity.pdbx_description
1 polymer ?
#
loop_
_entity_poly.entity_id
_entity_poly.type
_entity_poly.pdbx_seq_one_letter_code
_entity_poly.pdbx_strand_id
1 'polypeptide(L)'
;MKTVLAALGLAALAAVGAVLYLLFRKPAAAAAPGIKVEITPARLERGKYLFEVLGHCDSCHSPRDFTKFAGPVISGLQGQGHVMPPELGLPGTVVAPNITPDVETGIGSWTDGEKIRAIREGISKDGRALFPMMPYQFYRSMSDEDAHALVAFMNTLPAKKNPLPRSKLNFPVNVLIKGAPQPVGSAPHPDRNNRLEYGKYLVTVGACAECHTQEGGGKLNKDLLFAGGREFRIGPYLVNSANITPDPETGLGSWSEERFIAKFNGFRSFDGGSAPAASQANFTIMPWIGMSRLHEDDLRAMYAYLRTVPAKQNAVTVHPEYAPSN
;
A
#
# COMPACT_ATOMS: atom_id res chain seq x y z
N MET A 1 -17.97 49.14 -19.35
CA MET A 1 -18.99 48.07 -19.26
C MET A 1 -18.74 46.92 -20.24
N LYS A 2 -18.58 47.17 -21.55
CA LYS A 2 -18.31 46.10 -22.56
C LYS A 2 -17.04 45.27 -22.30
N THR A 3 -15.94 45.92 -21.90
CA THR A 3 -14.66 45.26 -21.59
C THR A 3 -14.75 44.37 -20.35
N VAL A 4 -15.45 44.81 -19.31
CA VAL A 4 -15.68 44.04 -18.08
C VAL A 4 -16.56 42.82 -18.36
N LEU A 5 -17.64 42.97 -19.14
CA LEU A 5 -18.49 41.85 -19.55
C LEU A 5 -17.74 40.82 -20.41
N ALA A 6 -16.87 41.28 -21.32
CA ALA A 6 -16.02 40.40 -22.12
C ALA A 6 -15.03 39.62 -21.25
N ALA A 7 -14.37 40.29 -20.29
CA ALA A 7 -13.45 39.66 -19.35
C ALA A 7 -14.15 38.61 -18.46
N LEU A 8 -15.35 38.92 -17.96
CA LEU A 8 -16.17 37.99 -17.19
C LEU A 8 -16.62 36.78 -18.03
N GLY A 9 -17.01 37.00 -19.29
CA GLY A 9 -17.34 35.92 -20.23
C GLY A 9 -16.16 34.98 -20.51
N LEU A 10 -14.96 35.55 -20.73
CA LEU A 10 -13.71 34.79 -20.89
C LEU A 10 -13.36 33.98 -19.63
N ALA A 11 -13.50 34.58 -18.44
CA ALA A 11 -13.26 33.88 -17.18
C ALA A 11 -14.24 32.72 -16.97
N ALA A 12 -15.52 32.92 -17.29
CA ALA A 12 -16.53 31.85 -17.22
C ALA A 12 -16.24 30.71 -18.20
N LEU A 13 -15.88 31.03 -19.45
CA LEU A 13 -15.49 30.02 -20.44
C LEU A 13 -14.23 29.25 -20.02
N ALA A 14 -13.23 29.93 -19.46
CA ALA A 14 -12.02 29.30 -18.94
C ALA A 14 -12.34 28.37 -17.75
N ALA A 15 -13.22 28.79 -16.84
CA ALA A 15 -13.67 27.98 -15.72
C ALA A 15 -14.43 26.73 -16.19
N VAL A 16 -15.35 26.88 -17.15
CA VAL A 16 -16.06 25.76 -17.78
C VAL A 16 -15.08 24.82 -18.48
N GLY A 17 -14.13 25.36 -19.25
CA GLY A 17 -13.08 24.58 -19.91
C GLY A 17 -12.22 23.80 -18.92
N ALA A 18 -11.83 24.41 -17.80
CA ALA A 18 -11.06 23.76 -16.74
C ALA A 18 -11.86 22.65 -16.04
N VAL A 19 -13.15 22.88 -15.76
CA VAL A 19 -14.04 21.87 -15.18
C VAL A 19 -14.22 20.70 -16.14
N LEU A 20 -14.52 20.96 -17.42
CA LEU A 20 -14.64 19.93 -18.43
C LEU A 20 -13.34 19.14 -18.59
N TYR A 21 -12.19 19.82 -18.62
CA TYR A 21 -10.89 19.16 -18.64
C TYR A 21 -10.71 18.23 -17.44
N LEU A 22 -11.02 18.66 -16.22
CA LEU A 22 -10.91 17.81 -15.03
C LEU A 22 -11.87 16.61 -15.07
N LEU A 23 -13.10 16.81 -15.54
CA LEU A 23 -14.09 15.74 -15.65
C LEU A 23 -13.69 14.68 -16.68
N PHE A 24 -13.17 15.10 -17.85
CA PHE A 24 -12.89 14.22 -18.98
C PHE A 24 -11.43 13.79 -19.13
N ARG A 25 -10.48 14.38 -18.39
CA ARG A 25 -9.07 13.94 -18.44
C ARG A 25 -8.95 12.46 -18.10
N LYS A 26 -8.10 11.78 -18.85
CA LYS A 26 -7.62 10.44 -18.49
C LYS A 26 -6.35 10.56 -17.64
N PRO A 27 -6.06 9.56 -16.78
CA PRO A 27 -4.78 9.52 -16.10
C PRO A 27 -3.61 9.46 -17.07
N ALA A 28 -2.48 10.04 -16.68
CA ALA A 28 -1.22 9.82 -17.38
C ALA A 28 -0.76 8.38 -17.12
N ALA A 29 -0.40 7.65 -18.18
CA ALA A 29 0.01 6.26 -18.09
C ALA A 29 0.94 5.91 -19.26
N ALA A 30 1.92 5.06 -19.03
CA ALA A 30 2.64 4.42 -20.12
C ALA A 30 1.75 3.36 -20.79
N ALA A 31 2.11 2.99 -22.03
CA ALA A 31 1.55 1.78 -22.62
C ALA A 31 1.91 0.57 -21.73
N ALA A 32 0.97 -0.37 -21.56
CA ALA A 32 1.29 -1.60 -20.86
C ALA A 32 2.42 -2.33 -21.63
N PRO A 33 3.50 -2.76 -20.96
CA PRO A 33 4.58 -3.46 -21.64
C PRO A 33 4.07 -4.72 -22.34
N GLY A 34 4.47 -4.94 -23.59
CA GLY A 34 4.11 -6.13 -24.37
C GLY A 34 4.90 -7.37 -23.95
N ILE A 35 4.99 -7.64 -22.64
CA ILE A 35 5.82 -8.70 -22.08
C ILE A 35 4.99 -9.87 -21.57
N LYS A 36 5.59 -11.06 -21.63
CA LYS A 36 5.15 -12.24 -20.89
C LYS A 36 6.22 -12.57 -19.87
N VAL A 37 5.86 -12.59 -18.60
CA VAL A 37 6.82 -12.89 -17.53
C VAL A 37 7.07 -14.39 -17.50
N GLU A 38 8.34 -14.78 -17.58
CA GLU A 38 8.76 -16.17 -17.39
C GLU A 38 8.66 -16.55 -15.90
N ILE A 39 8.05 -17.70 -15.64
CA ILE A 39 7.90 -18.27 -14.30
C ILE A 39 9.11 -19.16 -14.02
N THR A 40 9.99 -18.71 -13.12
CA THR A 40 11.17 -19.47 -12.66
C THR A 40 11.08 -19.70 -11.15
N PRO A 41 11.75 -20.73 -10.59
CA PRO A 41 11.77 -20.95 -9.14
C PRO A 41 12.21 -19.72 -8.35
N ALA A 42 13.25 -19.03 -8.82
CA ALA A 42 13.75 -17.80 -8.18
C ALA A 42 12.72 -16.65 -8.19
N ARG A 43 11.98 -16.47 -9.29
CA ARG A 43 10.91 -15.47 -9.37
C ARG A 43 9.70 -15.85 -8.52
N LEU A 44 9.38 -17.13 -8.39
CA LEU A 44 8.30 -17.58 -7.51
C LEU A 44 8.64 -17.32 -6.04
N GLU A 45 9.85 -17.64 -5.62
CA GLU A 45 10.32 -17.38 -4.26
C GLU A 45 10.33 -15.88 -3.96
N ARG A 46 10.95 -15.07 -4.83
CA ARG A 46 10.98 -13.61 -4.66
C ARG A 46 9.59 -12.99 -4.73
N GLY A 47 8.76 -13.44 -5.66
CA GLY A 47 7.39 -12.96 -5.84
C GLY A 47 6.52 -13.26 -4.63
N LYS A 48 6.65 -14.46 -4.03
CA LYS A 48 5.98 -14.81 -2.78
C LYS A 48 6.40 -13.88 -1.65
N TYR A 49 7.71 -13.64 -1.50
CA TYR A 49 8.23 -12.70 -0.51
C TYR A 49 7.65 -11.28 -0.72
N LEU A 50 7.60 -10.79 -1.95
CA LEU A 50 7.01 -9.48 -2.25
C LEU A 50 5.50 -9.44 -1.97
N PHE A 51 4.77 -10.52 -2.25
CA PHE A 51 3.33 -10.61 -2.08
C PHE A 51 2.91 -10.70 -0.60
N GLU A 52 3.57 -11.54 0.19
CA GLU A 52 3.17 -11.88 1.56
C GLU A 52 3.95 -11.12 2.65
N VAL A 53 5.18 -10.66 2.36
CA VAL A 53 6.13 -10.20 3.39
C VAL A 53 6.55 -8.74 3.24
N LEU A 54 6.88 -8.27 2.03
CA LEU A 54 7.32 -6.88 1.84
C LEU A 54 6.16 -5.97 1.40
N GLY A 55 5.51 -6.31 0.29
CA GLY A 55 4.44 -5.51 -0.32
C GLY A 55 3.04 -5.82 0.20
N HIS A 56 2.87 -6.90 0.98
CA HIS A 56 1.61 -7.21 1.68
C HIS A 56 0.36 -7.14 0.79
N CYS A 57 0.46 -7.59 -0.46
CA CYS A 57 -0.65 -7.56 -1.42
C CYS A 57 -1.85 -8.35 -0.88
N ASP A 58 -1.57 -9.47 -0.21
CA ASP A 58 -2.56 -10.31 0.45
C ASP A 58 -3.31 -9.61 1.61
N SER A 59 -2.76 -8.53 2.14
CA SER A 59 -3.28 -7.88 3.34
C SER A 59 -4.48 -6.98 3.07
N CYS A 60 -4.61 -6.48 1.84
CA CYS A 60 -5.84 -5.82 1.37
C CYS A 60 -6.61 -6.70 0.38
N HIS A 61 -5.94 -7.53 -0.43
CA HIS A 61 -6.60 -8.33 -1.45
C HIS A 61 -7.07 -9.71 -0.96
N SER A 62 -7.24 -9.90 0.35
CA SER A 62 -7.79 -11.14 0.91
C SER A 62 -8.70 -10.80 2.08
N PRO A 63 -9.79 -11.57 2.30
CA PRO A 63 -10.54 -11.49 3.56
C PRO A 63 -9.63 -11.72 4.78
N ARG A 64 -9.83 -10.91 5.83
CA ARG A 64 -9.00 -10.85 7.04
C ARG A 64 -9.86 -11.16 8.27
N ASP A 65 -9.26 -11.79 9.28
CA ASP A 65 -9.91 -12.06 10.57
C ASP A 65 -9.45 -11.07 11.64
N PHE A 66 -10.09 -9.90 11.71
CA PHE A 66 -9.76 -8.87 12.69
C PHE A 66 -10.16 -9.21 14.14
N THR A 67 -10.73 -10.39 14.41
CA THR A 67 -10.90 -10.87 15.78
C THR A 67 -9.59 -11.38 16.39
N LYS A 68 -8.53 -11.49 15.58
CA LYS A 68 -7.19 -11.93 16.00
C LYS A 68 -6.15 -10.83 15.84
N PHE A 69 -5.06 -10.96 16.60
CA PHE A 69 -3.89 -10.10 16.52
C PHE A 69 -3.38 -9.96 15.08
N ALA A 70 -3.09 -8.72 14.67
CA ALA A 70 -2.68 -8.35 13.29
C ALA A 70 -3.70 -8.68 12.18
N GLY A 71 -4.89 -9.15 12.57
CA GLY A 71 -5.99 -9.54 11.71
C GLY A 71 -5.55 -10.40 10.53
N PRO A 72 -5.05 -11.65 10.70
CA PRO A 72 -4.41 -12.42 9.64
C PRO A 72 -5.35 -12.71 8.46
N VAL A 73 -4.77 -13.06 7.30
CA VAL A 73 -5.54 -13.56 6.15
C VAL A 73 -6.26 -14.85 6.54
N ILE A 74 -7.55 -14.93 6.20
CA ILE A 74 -8.34 -16.16 6.40
C ILE A 74 -7.76 -17.24 5.48
N SER A 75 -7.42 -18.39 6.08
CA SER A 75 -6.74 -19.48 5.37
C SER A 75 -7.53 -19.92 4.14
N GLY A 76 -6.83 -20.03 3.01
CA GLY A 76 -7.41 -20.41 1.74
C GLY A 76 -8.14 -19.29 1.02
N LEU A 77 -8.19 -18.04 1.51
CA LEU A 77 -8.83 -16.90 0.83
C LEU A 77 -7.82 -15.87 0.28
N GLN A 78 -6.54 -16.23 0.21
CA GLN A 78 -5.47 -15.38 -0.32
C GLN A 78 -5.80 -14.86 -1.73
N GLY A 79 -5.69 -13.53 -1.91
CA GLY A 79 -5.88 -12.87 -3.21
C GLY A 79 -7.33 -12.80 -3.68
N GLN A 80 -8.30 -13.34 -2.95
CA GLN A 80 -9.71 -13.42 -3.36
C GLN A 80 -10.40 -12.05 -3.48
N GLY A 81 -9.83 -11.01 -2.88
CA GLY A 81 -10.40 -9.68 -2.80
C GLY A 81 -11.58 -9.59 -1.83
N HIS A 82 -11.97 -8.37 -1.48
CA HIS A 82 -13.16 -8.08 -0.71
C HIS A 82 -13.60 -6.61 -0.87
N VAL A 83 -14.83 -6.31 -0.48
CA VAL A 83 -15.28 -4.93 -0.31
C VAL A 83 -14.68 -4.38 0.99
N MET A 84 -14.06 -3.21 0.93
CA MET A 84 -13.48 -2.59 2.12
C MET A 84 -14.61 -2.24 3.10
N PRO A 85 -14.42 -2.49 4.41
CA PRO A 85 -15.44 -2.19 5.42
C PRO A 85 -15.83 -0.69 5.41
N PRO A 86 -17.12 -0.33 5.42
CA PRO A 86 -17.58 1.06 5.46
C PRO A 86 -17.03 1.85 6.65
N GLU A 87 -16.72 1.16 7.75
CA GLU A 87 -16.20 1.73 9.01
C GLU A 87 -14.81 2.39 8.82
N LEU A 88 -14.11 2.07 7.73
CA LEU A 88 -12.87 2.74 7.34
C LEU A 88 -13.07 4.19 6.87
N GLY A 89 -14.32 4.66 6.74
CA GLY A 89 -14.62 6.06 6.39
C GLY A 89 -14.14 6.45 4.99
N LEU A 90 -14.03 5.49 4.08
CA LEU A 90 -13.51 5.71 2.73
C LEU A 90 -14.48 6.52 1.87
N PRO A 91 -13.98 7.28 0.87
CA PRO A 91 -14.80 8.15 0.05
C PRO A 91 -15.62 7.37 -0.99
N GLY A 92 -16.63 6.64 -0.53
CA GLY A 92 -17.51 5.78 -1.31
C GLY A 92 -17.23 4.29 -1.09
N THR A 93 -17.67 3.44 -2.02
CA THR A 93 -17.40 2.00 -1.96
C THR A 93 -16.02 1.72 -2.55
N VAL A 94 -15.04 1.38 -1.70
CA VAL A 94 -13.73 0.93 -2.14
C VAL A 94 -13.68 -0.59 -2.10
N VAL A 95 -13.15 -1.20 -3.15
CA VAL A 95 -13.01 -2.65 -3.29
C VAL A 95 -11.56 -2.98 -3.56
N ALA A 96 -11.01 -3.90 -2.78
CA ALA A 96 -9.78 -4.60 -3.12
C ALA A 96 -10.16 -5.76 -4.05
N PRO A 97 -9.87 -5.69 -5.36
CA PRO A 97 -10.34 -6.68 -6.32
C PRO A 97 -9.71 -8.05 -6.07
N ASN A 98 -10.36 -9.08 -6.62
CA ASN A 98 -9.76 -10.40 -6.75
C ASN A 98 -8.53 -10.33 -7.66
N ILE A 99 -7.38 -10.73 -7.15
CA ILE A 99 -6.09 -10.75 -7.85
C ILE A 99 -5.57 -12.16 -8.08
N THR A 100 -6.41 -13.18 -7.89
CA THR A 100 -6.10 -14.54 -8.34
C THR A 100 -6.19 -14.63 -9.87
N PRO A 101 -5.58 -15.64 -10.51
CA PRO A 101 -5.63 -15.82 -11.97
C PRO A 101 -6.98 -16.34 -12.47
N ASP A 102 -8.06 -16.21 -11.69
CA ASP A 102 -9.41 -16.45 -12.17
C ASP A 102 -9.73 -15.55 -13.38
N VAL A 103 -10.24 -16.14 -14.46
CA VAL A 103 -10.39 -15.45 -15.75
C VAL A 103 -11.62 -14.53 -15.81
N GLU A 104 -12.66 -14.84 -15.02
CA GLU A 104 -13.94 -14.11 -15.04
C GLU A 104 -13.97 -12.96 -14.04
N THR A 105 -13.50 -13.21 -12.83
CA THR A 105 -13.63 -12.30 -11.68
C THR A 105 -12.29 -11.79 -11.17
N GLY A 106 -11.19 -12.44 -11.54
CA GLY A 106 -9.83 -12.08 -11.14
C GLY A 106 -9.03 -11.38 -12.25
N ILE A 107 -7.71 -11.59 -12.22
CA ILE A 107 -6.75 -11.01 -13.17
C ILE A 107 -6.27 -12.02 -14.23
N GLY A 108 -6.93 -13.18 -14.36
CA GLY A 108 -6.54 -14.22 -15.32
C GLY A 108 -6.58 -13.77 -16.78
N SER A 109 -7.49 -12.85 -17.10
CA SER A 109 -7.59 -12.26 -18.45
C SER A 109 -6.65 -11.07 -18.69
N TRP A 110 -5.87 -10.64 -17.68
CA TRP A 110 -4.95 -9.52 -17.80
C TRP A 110 -3.59 -10.00 -18.31
N THR A 111 -3.00 -9.25 -19.22
CA THR A 111 -1.60 -9.45 -19.62
C THR A 111 -0.65 -9.13 -18.45
N ASP A 112 0.57 -9.65 -18.50
CA ASP A 112 1.53 -9.39 -17.42
C ASP A 112 1.94 -7.91 -17.38
N GLY A 113 2.07 -7.25 -18.53
CA GLY A 113 2.28 -5.80 -18.61
C GLY A 113 1.15 -4.96 -18.02
N GLU A 114 -0.11 -5.37 -18.19
CA GLU A 114 -1.25 -4.69 -17.55
C GLU A 114 -1.21 -4.81 -16.02
N LYS A 115 -0.80 -5.96 -15.49
CA LYS A 115 -0.60 -6.18 -14.04
C LYS A 115 0.51 -5.29 -13.51
N ILE A 116 1.66 -5.24 -14.19
CA ILE A 116 2.80 -4.38 -13.81
C ILE A 116 2.40 -2.91 -13.82
N ARG A 117 1.68 -2.46 -14.85
CA ARG A 117 1.19 -1.08 -14.93
C ARG A 117 0.21 -0.75 -13.80
N ALA A 118 -0.68 -1.67 -13.45
CA ALA A 118 -1.57 -1.48 -12.30
C ALA A 118 -0.80 -1.33 -10.99
N ILE A 119 0.22 -2.16 -10.78
CA ILE A 119 1.05 -2.14 -9.57
C ILE A 119 1.88 -0.85 -9.48
N ARG A 120 2.55 -0.46 -10.56
CA ARG A 120 3.56 0.62 -10.55
C ARG A 120 3.00 2.00 -10.90
N GLU A 121 1.92 2.08 -11.67
CA GLU A 121 1.33 3.35 -12.10
C GLU A 121 -0.05 3.60 -11.49
N GLY A 122 -0.70 2.59 -10.90
CA GLY A 122 -2.05 2.74 -10.37
C GLY A 122 -3.11 2.84 -11.47
N ILE A 123 -2.92 2.14 -12.58
CA ILE A 123 -3.82 2.16 -13.75
C ILE A 123 -4.39 0.77 -14.00
N SER A 124 -5.71 0.65 -13.96
CA SER A 124 -6.39 -0.62 -14.25
C SER A 124 -6.25 -1.05 -15.73
N LYS A 125 -6.62 -2.30 -16.04
CA LYS A 125 -6.80 -2.79 -17.41
C LYS A 125 -7.73 -1.90 -18.26
N ASP A 126 -8.81 -1.37 -17.68
CA ASP A 126 -9.74 -0.47 -18.37
C ASP A 126 -9.29 1.01 -18.38
N GLY A 127 -8.06 1.31 -17.95
CA GLY A 127 -7.43 2.63 -18.06
C GLY A 127 -7.87 3.64 -16.99
N ARG A 128 -8.62 3.21 -15.98
CA ARG A 128 -9.04 4.08 -14.87
C ARG A 128 -7.93 4.17 -13.81
N ALA A 129 -7.87 5.31 -13.12
CA ALA A 129 -7.02 5.45 -11.95
C ALA A 129 -7.53 4.54 -10.82
N LEU A 130 -6.60 3.84 -10.17
CA LEU A 130 -6.85 3.09 -8.94
C LEU A 130 -6.87 4.06 -7.75
N PHE A 131 -7.69 3.73 -6.75
CA PHE A 131 -7.74 4.52 -5.52
C PHE A 131 -6.39 4.37 -4.77
N PRO A 132 -5.72 5.47 -4.38
CA PRO A 132 -4.35 5.47 -3.85
C PRO A 132 -4.18 4.80 -2.47
N MET A 133 -5.25 4.20 -1.93
CA MET A 133 -5.12 3.21 -0.85
C MET A 133 -4.28 2.00 -1.28
N MET A 134 -4.31 1.62 -2.57
CA MET A 134 -3.25 0.79 -3.13
C MET A 134 -2.01 1.68 -3.30
N PRO A 135 -0.88 1.44 -2.61
CA PRO A 135 0.22 2.39 -2.52
C PRO A 135 1.12 2.37 -3.76
N TYR A 136 0.54 2.49 -4.95
CA TYR A 136 1.26 2.50 -6.24
C TYR A 136 2.28 3.65 -6.34
N GLN A 137 2.08 4.74 -5.59
CA GLN A 137 3.05 5.84 -5.49
C GLN A 137 4.38 5.41 -4.88
N PHE A 138 4.37 4.32 -4.11
CA PHE A 138 5.55 3.68 -3.55
C PHE A 138 6.02 2.52 -4.42
N TYR A 139 5.10 1.65 -4.84
CA TYR A 139 5.40 0.50 -5.70
C TYR A 139 5.95 0.89 -7.07
N ARG A 140 5.77 2.14 -7.53
CA ARG A 140 6.47 2.64 -8.73
C ARG A 140 7.98 2.47 -8.67
N SER A 141 8.55 2.49 -7.46
CA SER A 141 9.98 2.31 -7.21
C SER A 141 10.41 0.84 -7.20
N MET A 142 9.46 -0.10 -7.20
CA MET A 142 9.74 -1.52 -7.36
C MET A 142 10.51 -1.74 -8.66
N SER A 143 11.60 -2.48 -8.57
CA SER A 143 12.44 -2.78 -9.74
C SER A 143 11.68 -3.60 -10.76
N ASP A 144 12.14 -3.57 -12.01
CA ASP A 144 11.52 -4.36 -13.09
C ASP A 144 11.49 -5.85 -12.74
N GLU A 145 12.60 -6.37 -12.20
CA GLU A 145 12.70 -7.79 -11.82
C GLU A 145 11.79 -8.16 -10.64
N ASP A 146 11.66 -7.29 -9.63
CA ASP A 146 10.71 -7.55 -8.53
C ASP A 146 9.25 -7.46 -9.00
N ALA A 147 8.93 -6.55 -9.92
CA ALA A 147 7.60 -6.48 -10.51
C ALA A 147 7.28 -7.74 -11.35
N HIS A 148 8.28 -8.25 -12.08
CA HIS A 148 8.17 -9.53 -12.78
C HIS A 148 7.97 -10.69 -11.80
N ALA A 149 8.80 -10.80 -10.76
CA ALA A 149 8.69 -11.84 -9.76
C ALA A 149 7.30 -11.84 -9.08
N LEU A 150 6.80 -10.66 -8.70
CA LEU A 150 5.47 -10.50 -8.11
C LEU A 150 4.38 -11.00 -9.06
N VAL A 151 4.41 -10.60 -10.34
CA VAL A 151 3.43 -11.05 -11.34
C VAL A 151 3.55 -12.55 -11.62
N ALA A 152 4.77 -13.10 -11.68
CA ALA A 152 4.99 -14.53 -11.83
C ALA A 152 4.31 -15.32 -10.69
N PHE A 153 4.49 -14.89 -9.44
CA PHE A 153 3.86 -15.51 -8.29
C PHE A 153 2.33 -15.35 -8.29
N MET A 154 1.82 -14.15 -8.57
CA MET A 154 0.37 -13.89 -8.66
C MET A 154 -0.32 -14.79 -9.69
N ASN A 155 0.35 -15.08 -10.81
CA ASN A 155 -0.14 -15.99 -11.84
C ASN A 155 -0.22 -17.46 -11.39
N THR A 156 0.42 -17.82 -10.29
CA THR A 156 0.41 -19.19 -9.72
C THR A 156 -0.51 -19.34 -8.51
N LEU A 157 -1.15 -18.26 -8.06
CA LEU A 157 -2.14 -18.35 -6.98
C LEU A 157 -3.28 -19.30 -7.40
N PRO A 158 -3.90 -20.03 -6.45
CA PRO A 158 -5.12 -20.77 -6.74
C PRO A 158 -6.19 -19.82 -7.28
N ALA A 159 -6.74 -20.12 -8.46
CA ALA A 159 -7.84 -19.35 -9.04
C ALA A 159 -9.07 -19.42 -8.14
N LYS A 160 -9.67 -18.27 -7.82
CA LYS A 160 -10.86 -18.17 -6.99
C LYS A 160 -11.90 -17.33 -7.71
N LYS A 161 -13.08 -17.89 -7.96
CA LYS A 161 -14.20 -17.13 -8.49
C LYS A 161 -14.85 -16.34 -7.35
N ASN A 162 -14.77 -15.01 -7.42
CA ASN A 162 -15.37 -14.10 -6.44
C ASN A 162 -15.83 -12.81 -7.14
N PRO A 163 -17.09 -12.74 -7.60
CA PRO A 163 -17.60 -11.55 -8.26
C PRO A 163 -17.75 -10.41 -7.23
N LEU A 164 -16.96 -9.35 -7.38
CA LEU A 164 -17.00 -8.15 -6.55
C LEU A 164 -17.51 -6.95 -7.36
N PRO A 165 -18.22 -6.00 -6.73
CA PRO A 165 -18.59 -4.76 -7.40
C PRO A 165 -17.34 -3.95 -7.74
N ARG A 166 -17.45 -3.04 -8.71
CA ARG A 166 -16.41 -2.04 -8.96
C ARG A 166 -16.42 -0.99 -7.87
N SER A 167 -15.25 -0.48 -7.51
CA SER A 167 -15.13 0.68 -6.63
C SER A 167 -15.91 1.87 -7.21
N LYS A 168 -16.65 2.57 -6.35
CA LYS A 168 -17.40 3.78 -6.67
C LYS A 168 -16.99 4.86 -5.69
N LEU A 169 -16.21 5.83 -6.16
CA LEU A 169 -15.72 6.92 -5.33
C LEU A 169 -16.67 8.12 -5.40
N ASN A 170 -16.85 8.79 -4.27
CA ASN A 170 -17.66 10.00 -4.15
C ASN A 170 -16.97 11.19 -4.85
N PHE A 171 -17.77 12.14 -5.32
CA PHE A 171 -17.25 13.44 -5.74
C PHE A 171 -16.72 14.23 -4.52
N PRO A 172 -15.61 14.97 -4.63
CA PRO A 172 -14.76 15.17 -5.82
C PRO A 172 -13.63 14.15 -6.01
N VAL A 173 -13.49 13.18 -5.10
CA VAL A 173 -12.36 12.23 -5.09
C VAL A 173 -12.22 11.46 -6.41
N ASN A 174 -13.34 11.02 -7.00
CA ASN A 174 -13.37 10.34 -8.31
C ASN A 174 -12.71 11.14 -9.46
N VAL A 175 -12.68 12.47 -9.38
CA VAL A 175 -12.06 13.36 -10.37
C VAL A 175 -10.60 13.65 -10.00
N LEU A 176 -10.33 13.87 -8.71
CA LEU A 176 -9.01 14.23 -8.21
C LEU A 176 -7.99 13.10 -8.42
N ILE A 177 -8.38 11.85 -8.15
CA ILE A 177 -7.47 10.70 -8.23
C ILE A 177 -6.91 10.47 -9.63
N LYS A 178 -7.57 10.98 -10.69
CA LYS A 178 -7.10 10.85 -12.07
C LYS A 178 -5.74 11.52 -12.31
N GLY A 179 -5.33 12.45 -11.45
CA GLY A 179 -4.02 13.13 -11.55
C GLY A 179 -2.91 12.48 -10.73
N ALA A 180 -3.22 11.47 -9.92
CA ALA A 180 -2.24 10.82 -9.06
C ALA A 180 -1.33 9.80 -9.79
N PRO A 181 -1.84 8.99 -10.74
CA PRO A 181 -0.98 8.14 -11.57
C PRO A 181 0.09 8.90 -12.33
N GLN A 182 1.25 8.26 -12.46
CA GLN A 182 2.40 8.79 -13.18
C GLN A 182 3.04 7.65 -13.99
N PRO A 183 3.47 7.90 -15.23
CA PRO A 183 4.14 6.87 -16.02
C PRO A 183 5.46 6.46 -15.35
N VAL A 184 5.78 5.18 -15.48
CA VAL A 184 7.00 4.57 -14.97
C VAL A 184 7.71 3.87 -16.12
N GLY A 185 8.98 4.23 -16.33
CA GLY A 185 9.85 3.52 -17.25
C GLY A 185 10.46 2.28 -16.60
N SER A 186 11.67 1.92 -17.02
CA SER A 186 12.46 0.91 -16.31
C SER A 186 12.90 1.43 -14.94
N ALA A 187 12.87 0.57 -13.92
CA ALA A 187 13.58 0.82 -12.66
C ALA A 187 14.59 -0.32 -12.40
N PRO A 188 15.88 -0.01 -12.28
CA PRO A 188 16.88 -1.03 -11.97
C PRO A 188 16.69 -1.56 -10.55
N HIS A 189 17.08 -2.82 -10.34
CA HIS A 189 17.16 -3.36 -8.99
C HIS A 189 18.37 -2.72 -8.29
N PRO A 190 18.23 -2.19 -7.06
CA PRO A 190 19.36 -1.65 -6.29
C PRO A 190 20.40 -2.75 -6.01
N ASP A 191 21.66 -2.37 -5.90
CA ASP A 191 22.71 -3.30 -5.46
C ASP A 191 22.45 -3.73 -4.00
N ARG A 192 22.31 -5.04 -3.78
CA ARG A 192 22.07 -5.61 -2.45
C ARG A 192 23.28 -5.43 -1.53
N ASN A 193 24.49 -5.26 -2.08
CA ASN A 193 25.69 -4.98 -1.30
C ASN A 193 25.72 -3.52 -0.82
N ASN A 194 24.99 -2.61 -1.49
CA ASN A 194 24.77 -1.26 -0.99
C ASN A 194 23.61 -1.25 0.00
N ARG A 195 23.94 -1.57 1.26
CA ARG A 195 22.97 -1.67 2.36
C ARG A 195 22.05 -0.46 2.49
N LEU A 196 22.56 0.76 2.28
CA LEU A 196 21.76 1.99 2.42
C LEU A 196 20.74 2.15 1.29
N GLU A 197 21.19 1.99 0.04
CA GLU A 197 20.28 2.10 -1.12
C GLU A 197 19.26 0.97 -1.15
N TYR A 198 19.68 -0.25 -0.82
CA TYR A 198 18.76 -1.38 -0.71
C TYR A 198 17.77 -1.20 0.45
N GLY A 199 18.22 -0.67 1.59
CA GLY A 199 17.35 -0.31 2.69
C GLY A 199 16.29 0.72 2.32
N LYS A 200 16.69 1.78 1.59
CA LYS A 200 15.78 2.79 1.06
C LYS A 200 14.74 2.16 0.13
N TYR A 201 15.18 1.27 -0.76
CA TYR A 201 14.30 0.55 -1.67
C TYR A 201 13.26 -0.28 -0.90
N LEU A 202 13.69 -1.08 0.07
CA LEU A 202 12.82 -1.92 0.88
C LEU A 202 11.80 -1.11 1.69
N VAL A 203 12.23 -0.05 2.37
CA VAL A 203 11.32 0.83 3.14
C VAL A 203 10.32 1.56 2.23
N THR A 204 10.74 1.90 1.00
CA THR A 204 9.87 2.51 0.00
C THR A 204 8.87 1.48 -0.53
N VAL A 205 9.32 0.33 -1.05
CA VAL A 205 8.45 -0.71 -1.63
C VAL A 205 7.55 -1.35 -0.59
N GLY A 206 7.99 -1.47 0.67
CA GLY A 206 7.15 -1.87 1.79
C GLY A 206 6.14 -0.80 2.24
N ALA A 207 6.11 0.35 1.56
CA ALA A 207 5.22 1.48 1.82
C ALA A 207 5.20 1.92 3.29
N CYS A 208 6.33 1.84 4.01
CA CYS A 208 6.36 2.12 5.45
C CYS A 208 5.91 3.55 5.75
N ALA A 209 6.20 4.49 4.86
CA ALA A 209 5.79 5.89 5.00
C ALA A 209 4.27 6.06 4.98
N GLU A 210 3.54 5.19 4.27
CA GLU A 210 2.07 5.25 4.22
C GLU A 210 1.49 5.04 5.62
N CYS A 211 1.96 4.02 6.34
CA CYS A 211 1.45 3.75 7.68
C CYS A 211 2.08 4.65 8.75
N HIS A 212 3.38 4.92 8.66
CA HIS A 212 4.14 5.62 9.70
C HIS A 212 4.22 7.14 9.50
N THR A 213 3.34 7.75 8.72
CA THR A 213 3.27 9.21 8.54
C THR A 213 1.83 9.67 8.70
N GLN A 214 1.60 10.73 9.47
CA GLN A 214 0.27 11.35 9.57
C GLN A 214 -0.20 11.84 8.21
N GLU A 215 -1.51 11.87 7.99
CA GLU A 215 -2.10 12.43 6.78
C GLU A 215 -3.12 13.53 7.08
N GLY A 216 -3.32 14.40 6.10
CA GLY A 216 -4.39 15.40 6.10
C GLY A 216 -4.95 15.56 4.69
N GLY A 217 -6.28 15.42 4.55
CA GLY A 217 -6.93 15.52 3.24
C GLY A 217 -6.48 14.47 2.22
N GLY A 218 -6.13 13.25 2.68
CA GLY A 218 -5.67 12.14 1.85
C GLY A 218 -4.25 12.28 1.30
N LYS A 219 -3.42 13.10 1.95
CA LYS A 219 -2.00 13.27 1.61
C LYS A 219 -1.14 13.14 2.86
N LEU A 220 -0.03 12.42 2.73
CA LEU A 220 0.97 12.31 3.80
C LEU A 220 1.55 13.70 4.15
N ASN A 221 1.63 13.98 5.44
CA ASN A 221 2.31 15.15 5.97
C ASN A 221 3.82 14.92 5.89
N LYS A 222 4.46 15.55 4.89
CA LYS A 222 5.90 15.39 4.64
C LYS A 222 6.78 15.92 5.78
N ASP A 223 6.28 16.85 6.59
CA ASP A 223 7.04 17.39 7.73
C ASP A 223 7.13 16.37 8.88
N LEU A 224 6.22 15.39 8.89
CA LEU A 224 6.12 14.29 9.85
C LEU A 224 6.40 12.92 9.20
N LEU A 225 7.14 12.90 8.09
CA LEU A 225 7.50 11.66 7.40
C LEU A 225 8.13 10.67 8.38
N PHE A 226 7.56 9.47 8.46
CA PHE A 226 7.96 8.38 9.39
C PHE A 226 7.76 8.66 10.89
N ALA A 227 7.22 9.82 11.27
CA ALA A 227 7.06 10.22 12.66
C ALA A 227 5.90 9.51 13.41
N GLY A 228 5.17 8.61 12.76
CA GLY A 228 4.03 7.90 13.34
C GLY A 228 2.84 8.82 13.62
N GLY A 229 1.87 8.30 14.37
CA GLY A 229 0.67 9.02 14.78
C GLY A 229 -0.47 8.96 13.75
N ARG A 230 -0.35 8.13 12.70
CA ARG A 230 -1.48 7.87 11.81
C ARG A 230 -2.48 6.97 12.52
N GLU A 231 -3.72 7.42 12.55
CA GLU A 231 -4.83 6.74 13.22
C GLU A 231 -5.47 5.70 12.30
N PHE A 232 -5.74 4.51 12.84
CA PHE A 232 -6.47 3.44 12.16
C PHE A 232 -7.61 2.95 13.04
N ARG A 233 -8.83 3.11 12.56
CA ARG A 233 -10.06 2.58 13.18
C ARG A 233 -10.48 1.33 12.44
N ILE A 234 -10.36 0.17 13.09
CA ILE A 234 -10.71 -1.13 12.51
C ILE A 234 -11.70 -1.81 13.43
N GLY A 235 -12.98 -1.80 13.05
CA GLY A 235 -14.06 -2.33 13.88
C GLY A 235 -14.07 -1.66 15.27
N PRO A 236 -13.97 -2.44 16.37
CA PRO A 236 -13.97 -1.89 17.73
C PRO A 236 -12.60 -1.38 18.18
N TYR A 237 -11.58 -1.39 17.32
CA TYR A 237 -10.20 -1.06 17.69
C TYR A 237 -9.74 0.28 17.13
N LEU A 238 -8.92 0.97 17.92
CA LEU A 238 -8.22 2.19 17.54
C LEU A 238 -6.72 1.99 17.75
N VAL A 239 -5.92 2.11 16.71
CA VAL A 239 -4.46 1.98 16.79
C VAL A 239 -3.77 3.12 16.05
N ASN A 240 -2.70 3.65 16.64
CA ASN A 240 -1.86 4.67 16.03
C ASN A 240 -0.52 4.07 15.61
N SER A 241 0.00 4.46 14.45
CA SER A 241 1.33 4.01 14.00
C SER A 241 2.46 4.59 14.86
N ALA A 242 3.48 3.79 15.16
CA ALA A 242 4.64 4.25 15.94
C ALA A 242 5.54 5.21 15.14
N ASN A 243 6.30 6.05 15.84
CA ASN A 243 7.39 6.82 15.23
C ASN A 243 8.56 5.89 14.90
N ILE A 244 9.02 5.87 13.64
CA ILE A 244 10.14 5.04 13.18
C ILE A 244 11.35 5.87 12.71
N THR A 245 11.37 7.17 12.99
CA THR A 245 12.54 8.03 12.77
C THR A 245 13.65 7.72 13.80
N PRO A 246 14.91 8.15 13.60
CA PRO A 246 15.98 7.91 14.56
C PRO A 246 15.94 8.83 15.79
N ASP A 247 14.79 9.43 16.10
CA ASP A 247 14.60 10.21 17.32
C ASP A 247 14.86 9.34 18.57
N PRO A 248 15.71 9.77 19.52
CA PRO A 248 16.17 8.94 20.64
C PRO A 248 15.09 8.68 21.69
N GLU A 249 14.11 9.58 21.83
CA GLU A 249 13.10 9.53 22.89
C GLU A 249 11.82 8.84 22.41
N THR A 250 11.37 9.20 21.21
CA THR A 250 10.05 8.81 20.69
C THR A 250 10.14 7.82 19.53
N GLY A 251 11.30 7.67 18.91
CA GLY A 251 11.53 6.80 17.74
C GLY A 251 12.50 5.64 17.99
N LEU A 252 13.24 5.27 16.94
CA LEU A 252 14.22 4.18 16.92
C LEU A 252 15.62 4.60 17.39
N GLY A 253 15.82 5.86 17.79
CA GLY A 253 17.15 6.39 18.10
C GLY A 253 17.87 5.64 19.21
N SER A 254 17.13 5.14 20.21
CA SER A 254 17.63 4.32 21.32
C SER A 254 17.66 2.81 21.03
N TRP A 255 17.20 2.36 19.87
CA TRP A 255 17.19 0.94 19.52
C TRP A 255 18.53 0.56 18.90
N SER A 256 19.09 -0.60 19.28
CA SER A 256 20.15 -1.25 18.51
C SER A 256 19.58 -1.95 17.27
N GLU A 257 20.45 -2.32 16.34
CA GLU A 257 20.10 -3.12 15.17
C GLU A 257 19.51 -4.47 15.57
N GLU A 258 20.10 -5.12 16.59
CA GLU A 258 19.65 -6.41 17.12
C GLU A 258 18.26 -6.29 17.74
N ARG A 259 17.99 -5.20 18.48
CA ARG A 259 16.65 -4.93 19.02
C ARG A 259 15.62 -4.73 17.91
N PHE A 260 16.00 -4.02 16.84
CA PHE A 260 15.14 -3.84 15.67
C PHE A 260 14.80 -5.19 15.04
N ILE A 261 15.79 -6.04 14.77
CA ILE A 261 15.58 -7.38 14.20
C ILE A 261 14.73 -8.25 15.14
N ALA A 262 15.05 -8.25 16.44
CA ALA A 262 14.32 -9.03 17.44
C ALA A 262 12.84 -8.64 17.51
N LYS A 263 12.49 -7.36 17.30
CA LYS A 263 11.10 -6.92 17.26
C LYS A 263 10.31 -7.62 16.16
N PHE A 264 10.87 -7.79 14.95
CA PHE A 264 10.21 -8.50 13.87
C PHE A 264 10.17 -10.01 14.14
N ASN A 265 11.29 -10.59 14.57
CA ASN A 265 11.41 -12.02 14.83
C ASN A 265 10.47 -12.52 15.94
N GLY A 266 10.09 -11.65 16.88
CA GLY A 266 9.19 -11.98 17.99
C GLY A 266 7.77 -12.40 17.57
N PHE A 267 7.38 -12.24 16.31
CA PHE A 267 6.05 -12.61 15.81
C PHE A 267 6.05 -13.86 14.91
N ARG A 268 7.20 -14.53 14.72
CA ARG A 268 7.33 -15.69 13.80
C ARG A 268 6.49 -16.90 14.18
N SER A 269 6.11 -17.04 15.46
CA SER A 269 5.27 -18.12 15.94
C SER A 269 3.78 -17.93 15.61
N PHE A 270 3.38 -16.73 15.18
CA PHE A 270 2.00 -16.42 14.85
C PHE A 270 1.69 -16.69 13.37
N ASP A 271 0.50 -17.25 13.12
CA ASP A 271 -0.11 -17.41 11.81
C ASP A 271 -1.64 -17.28 11.90
N GLY A 272 -2.38 -17.61 10.84
CA GLY A 272 -3.84 -17.52 10.82
C GLY A 272 -4.54 -18.41 11.86
N GLY A 273 -3.90 -19.50 12.30
CA GLY A 273 -4.39 -20.40 13.34
C GLY A 273 -3.93 -20.04 14.74
N SER A 274 -2.66 -19.63 14.90
CA SER A 274 -2.02 -19.42 16.20
C SER A 274 -2.03 -17.97 16.72
N ALA A 275 -2.42 -16.99 15.89
CA ALA A 275 -2.54 -15.61 16.33
C ALA A 275 -3.56 -15.49 17.50
N PRO A 276 -3.20 -14.83 18.61
CA PRO A 276 -4.09 -14.68 19.76
C PRO A 276 -5.29 -13.80 19.43
N ALA A 277 -6.33 -13.86 20.27
CA ALA A 277 -7.47 -12.96 20.15
C ALA A 277 -7.03 -11.49 20.26
N ALA A 278 -7.67 -10.65 19.45
CA ALA A 278 -7.47 -9.21 19.48
C ALA A 278 -8.22 -8.59 20.68
N SER A 279 -7.61 -7.56 21.25
CA SER A 279 -8.18 -6.64 22.22
C SER A 279 -7.65 -5.24 21.91
N GLN A 280 -8.26 -4.20 22.47
CA GLN A 280 -7.76 -2.83 22.29
C GLN A 280 -6.29 -2.68 22.71
N ALA A 281 -5.83 -3.47 23.69
CA ALA A 281 -4.47 -3.42 24.20
C ALA A 281 -3.42 -4.08 23.29
N ASN A 282 -3.82 -4.96 22.37
CA ASN A 282 -2.87 -5.69 21.51
C ASN A 282 -3.15 -5.57 20.00
N PHE A 283 -4.30 -5.02 19.60
CA PHE A 283 -4.71 -4.97 18.20
C PHE A 283 -3.77 -4.08 17.39
N THR A 284 -3.40 -4.53 16.19
CA THR A 284 -2.50 -3.81 15.30
C THR A 284 -2.90 -4.03 13.85
N ILE A 285 -2.74 -3.00 13.02
CA ILE A 285 -2.84 -3.14 11.56
C ILE A 285 -1.47 -3.35 10.89
N MET A 286 -0.38 -3.07 11.63
CA MET A 286 0.97 -3.40 11.18
C MET A 286 1.05 -4.91 10.93
N PRO A 287 1.47 -5.36 9.73
CA PRO A 287 1.44 -6.77 9.33
C PRO A 287 2.60 -7.56 9.96
N TRP A 288 2.74 -7.52 11.29
CA TRP A 288 3.82 -8.15 12.04
C TRP A 288 3.99 -9.63 11.73
N ILE A 289 2.89 -10.35 11.52
CA ILE A 289 2.92 -11.78 11.14
C ILE A 289 3.68 -11.98 9.82
N GLY A 290 3.34 -11.21 8.78
CA GLY A 290 4.02 -11.27 7.48
C GLY A 290 5.47 -10.78 7.59
N MET A 291 5.67 -9.59 8.16
CA MET A 291 7.00 -8.96 8.28
C MET A 291 7.98 -9.72 9.17
N SER A 292 7.50 -10.58 10.08
CA SER A 292 8.37 -11.47 10.85
C SER A 292 9.22 -12.41 9.98
N ARG A 293 8.81 -12.59 8.71
CA ARG A 293 9.47 -13.42 7.69
C ARG A 293 10.43 -12.62 6.81
N LEU A 294 10.63 -11.33 7.05
CA LEU A 294 11.69 -10.55 6.40
C LEU A 294 13.04 -11.23 6.66
N HIS A 295 13.90 -11.30 5.64
CA HIS A 295 15.25 -11.79 5.84
C HIS A 295 16.00 -10.81 6.75
N GLU A 296 16.90 -11.32 7.59
CA GLU A 296 17.61 -10.45 8.52
C GLU A 296 18.45 -9.40 7.81
N ASP A 297 19.06 -9.72 6.66
CA ASP A 297 19.81 -8.73 5.88
C ASP A 297 18.93 -7.62 5.31
N ASP A 298 17.66 -7.93 4.98
CA ASP A 298 16.68 -6.92 4.59
C ASP A 298 16.34 -6.02 5.79
N LEU A 299 16.15 -6.60 7.00
CA LEU A 299 15.91 -5.84 8.24
C LEU A 299 17.12 -4.95 8.60
N ARG A 300 18.34 -5.46 8.45
CA ARG A 300 19.57 -4.70 8.60
C ARG A 300 19.58 -3.52 7.62
N ALA A 301 19.32 -3.76 6.34
CA ALA A 301 19.27 -2.70 5.34
C ALA A 301 18.21 -1.63 5.66
N MET A 302 16.98 -2.06 5.99
CA MET A 302 15.90 -1.16 6.42
C MET A 302 16.31 -0.31 7.63
N TYR A 303 16.87 -0.92 8.67
CA TYR A 303 17.35 -0.20 9.86
C TYR A 303 18.41 0.82 9.50
N ALA A 304 19.42 0.45 8.70
CA ALA A 304 20.47 1.36 8.26
C ALA A 304 19.90 2.58 7.54
N TYR A 305 18.92 2.39 6.64
CA TYR A 305 18.25 3.51 5.99
C TYR A 305 17.42 4.36 6.96
N LEU A 306 16.62 3.76 7.83
CA LEU A 306 15.82 4.49 8.82
C LEU A 306 16.69 5.32 9.77
N ARG A 307 17.94 4.90 10.04
CA ARG A 307 18.89 5.72 10.82
C ARG A 307 19.35 7.01 10.10
N THR A 308 19.11 7.13 8.79
CA THR A 308 19.50 8.30 7.98
C THR A 308 18.38 9.30 7.76
N VAL A 309 17.12 8.94 8.03
CA VAL A 309 16.00 9.88 7.86
C VAL A 309 16.05 10.97 8.94
N PRO A 310 15.54 12.19 8.68
CA PRO A 310 15.50 13.23 9.70
C PRO A 310 14.77 12.75 10.97
N ALA A 311 15.41 12.91 12.13
CA ALA A 311 14.78 12.64 13.42
C ALA A 311 13.59 13.60 13.62
N LYS A 312 12.48 13.05 14.12
CA LYS A 312 11.28 13.81 14.46
C LYS A 312 10.82 13.38 15.83
N GLN A 313 10.77 14.31 16.77
CA GLN A 313 10.17 14.06 18.07
C GLN A 313 8.65 14.06 17.91
N ASN A 314 8.02 12.91 18.14
CA ASN A 314 6.57 12.75 18.10
C ASN A 314 6.18 11.57 18.97
N ALA A 315 5.74 11.85 20.20
CA ALA A 315 5.27 10.82 21.12
C ALA A 315 3.89 10.32 20.67
N VAL A 316 3.74 9.01 20.53
CA VAL A 316 2.50 8.38 20.06
C VAL A 316 2.05 7.32 21.05
N THR A 317 0.81 7.45 21.53
CA THR A 317 0.12 6.35 22.21
C THR A 317 -0.40 5.38 21.16
N VAL A 318 0.29 4.25 20.99
CA VAL A 318 -0.02 3.24 19.95
C VAL A 318 -1.41 2.63 20.17
N HIS A 319 -1.77 2.31 21.41
CA HIS A 319 -3.08 1.75 21.78
C HIS A 319 -3.76 2.72 22.77
N PRO A 320 -4.38 3.81 22.28
CA PRO A 320 -5.13 4.72 23.16
C PRO A 320 -6.33 4.00 23.79
N GLU A 321 -6.86 4.52 24.90
CA GLU A 321 -8.16 4.08 25.38
C GLU A 321 -9.23 4.42 24.34
N TYR A 322 -10.07 3.44 24.01
CA TYR A 322 -11.10 3.60 22.99
C TYR A 322 -12.34 2.81 23.40
N ALA A 323 -13.45 3.53 23.53
CA ALA A 323 -14.78 2.97 23.64
C ALA A 323 -15.53 3.39 22.36
N PRO A 324 -15.79 2.48 21.42
CA PRO A 324 -16.57 2.82 20.23
C PRO A 324 -17.94 3.35 20.67
N SER A 325 -18.38 4.47 20.10
CA SER A 325 -19.74 4.95 20.30
C SER A 325 -20.70 3.93 19.71
N ASN A 326 -21.62 3.42 20.55
CA ASN A 326 -22.72 2.53 20.15
C ASN A 326 -23.54 3.10 18.99
#